data_AF-A0AAP0YX94-F1
#
_entry.id   AF-A0AAP0YX94-F1
#
_cell.length_a   1.000
_cell.length_b   1.000
_cell.length_c   1.000
_cell.angle_alpha   90.00
_cell.angle_beta   90.00
_cell.angle_gamma   90.00
#
_symmetry.space_group_name_H-M   'P 1'
#
loop_
_entity.id
_entity.type
_entity.pdbx_description
1 polymer ?
#
loop_
_entity_poly.entity_id
_entity_poly.type
_entity_poly.pdbx_seq_one_letter_code
_entity_poly.pdbx_strand_id
1 'polypeptide(L)'
;MINLIMKVDDEGWRVPAGQLAHSSMPLSRYLEYTSDRLSVIFRELNKKVLDELKLIPCMLMTEFENEQHLDGRSCLYSNVRVATIERVEVRGKNLVYAARIHYDYGKVIVDNYKALADRFFFHQFEAQRTHWAIKEATLTEVMTVFGLAPPKVPALDSPPPPPPPGLLERRRSVKSVQEFLQRINESQAEDGHEVFYRGHSDYQYKLAPSLFREENTVPLYKHKERNMINEILTAHPAEFYQDQFMIDKLVRMQHYGLPTRLLDVTANPLVALYFCCAGMLDKNEEDESVGDVKIFSVRTNDIRFYNSDTVSCIANLSLLSMEDKNKLIPETDIPLDLRGEEMPEMKRLLHFIRAEKPYFENAILPGDLSRILFVRGRIANQRIASQSGAFLLFGHEAVLPDTGHSDLIVNRIYVSNKKAILQELSRLNIKPSTIYPGIEETAREIARRTKGEEILNRVK
;
A
#
# COMPACT_ATOMS: atom_id res chain seq x y z
N MET A 1 -19.46 -13.01 2.10
CA MET A 1 -18.67 -11.77 2.08
C MET A 1 -19.56 -10.65 2.57
N ILE A 2 -18.98 -9.69 3.28
CA ILE A 2 -19.66 -8.44 3.61
C ILE A 2 -18.75 -7.23 3.32
N ASN A 3 -19.34 -6.08 3.02
CA ASN A 3 -18.68 -4.79 3.10
C ASN A 3 -18.78 -4.30 4.55
N LEU A 4 -17.65 -4.04 5.20
CA LEU A 4 -17.61 -3.37 6.49
C LEU A 4 -17.09 -1.95 6.27
N ILE A 5 -17.93 -0.95 6.55
CA ILE A 5 -17.53 0.46 6.48
C ILE A 5 -17.55 1.02 7.90
N MET A 6 -16.38 1.38 8.40
CA MET A 6 -16.17 2.00 9.70
C MET A 6 -15.95 3.50 9.52
N LYS A 7 -16.59 4.34 10.33
CA LYS A 7 -16.38 5.81 10.34
C LYS A 7 -16.32 6.38 11.76
N VAL A 8 -15.62 7.49 11.95
CA VAL A 8 -15.64 8.25 13.23
C VAL A 8 -17.07 8.61 13.61
N ASP A 9 -17.84 9.17 12.68
CA ASP A 9 -19.23 9.58 12.89
C ASP A 9 -20.21 8.89 11.93
N ASP A 10 -21.49 8.94 12.29
CA ASP A 10 -22.58 8.39 11.49
C ASP A 10 -23.46 9.44 10.81
N GLU A 11 -23.04 10.71 10.73
CA GLU A 11 -23.90 11.80 10.23
C GLU A 11 -24.40 11.52 8.80
N GLY A 12 -23.51 11.01 7.94
CA GLY A 12 -23.83 10.63 6.56
C GLY A 12 -24.78 9.42 6.44
N TRP A 13 -25.10 8.75 7.55
CA TRP A 13 -25.95 7.56 7.59
C TRP A 13 -27.30 7.79 8.30
N ARG A 14 -27.52 8.97 8.91
CA ARG A 14 -28.75 9.31 9.65
C ARG A 14 -29.94 9.57 8.72
N VAL A 15 -30.45 8.50 8.13
CA VAL A 15 -31.66 8.49 7.31
C VAL A 15 -32.61 7.39 7.81
N PRO A 16 -33.94 7.55 7.68
CA PRO A 16 -34.89 6.49 8.00
C PRO A 16 -34.62 5.19 7.22
N ALA A 17 -34.95 4.04 7.83
CA ALA A 17 -34.89 2.76 7.15
C ALA A 17 -35.74 2.78 5.86
N GLY A 18 -35.19 2.21 4.80
CA GLY A 18 -35.69 2.26 3.43
C GLY A 18 -35.11 3.40 2.59
N GLN A 19 -34.47 4.42 3.19
CA GLN A 19 -33.92 5.57 2.46
C GLN A 19 -32.43 5.40 2.11
N LEU A 20 -31.95 6.27 1.20
CA LEU A 20 -30.56 6.31 0.75
C LEU A 20 -29.75 7.27 1.61
N ALA A 21 -28.77 6.71 2.32
CA ALA A 21 -27.68 7.44 2.94
C ALA A 21 -26.60 7.75 1.91
N HIS A 22 -26.06 8.97 1.93
CA HIS A 22 -24.98 9.40 1.04
C HIS A 22 -23.76 9.73 1.89
N SER A 23 -22.62 9.12 1.57
CA SER A 23 -21.38 9.31 2.32
C SER A 23 -20.18 9.08 1.40
N SER A 24 -19.00 9.39 1.90
CA SER A 24 -17.74 9.23 1.20
C SER A 24 -16.68 8.62 2.12
N MET A 25 -15.66 8.05 1.49
CA MET A 25 -14.53 7.42 2.15
C MET A 25 -13.25 7.71 1.37
N PRO A 26 -12.13 8.06 2.01
CA PRO A 26 -10.87 8.20 1.27
C PRO A 26 -10.44 6.89 0.63
N LEU A 27 -9.99 6.96 -0.63
CA LEU A 27 -9.50 5.79 -1.38
C LEU A 27 -8.28 5.15 -0.74
N SER A 28 -7.47 5.92 -0.01
CA SER A 28 -6.31 5.39 0.71
C SER A 28 -6.70 4.38 1.80
N ARG A 29 -7.97 4.37 2.23
CA ARG A 29 -8.52 3.48 3.27
C ARG A 29 -9.38 2.35 2.71
N TYR A 30 -9.48 2.29 1.38
CA TYR A 30 -10.16 1.22 0.70
C TYR A 30 -9.35 -0.08 0.83
N LEU A 31 -10.02 -1.15 1.27
CA LEU A 31 -9.45 -2.47 1.56
C LEU A 31 -8.42 -2.50 2.70
N GLU A 32 -8.37 -1.47 3.56
CA GLU A 32 -7.68 -1.60 4.85
C GLU A 32 -8.37 -2.73 5.63
N TYR A 33 -7.60 -3.55 6.35
CA TYR A 33 -8.10 -4.73 7.05
C TYR A 33 -8.86 -5.75 6.17
N THR A 34 -8.53 -5.85 4.88
CA THR A 34 -9.02 -6.90 3.97
C THR A 34 -7.93 -7.95 3.74
N SER A 35 -8.29 -9.23 3.69
CA SER A 35 -7.32 -10.31 3.45
C SER A 35 -6.63 -10.17 2.08
N ASP A 36 -5.39 -10.61 1.96
CA ASP A 36 -4.62 -10.50 0.71
C ASP A 36 -5.33 -11.17 -0.48
N ARG A 37 -5.99 -12.31 -0.22
CA ARG A 37 -6.80 -13.03 -1.19
C ARG A 37 -7.91 -12.16 -1.79
N LEU A 38 -8.70 -11.50 -0.93
CA LEU A 38 -9.77 -10.60 -1.39
C LEU A 38 -9.21 -9.31 -1.98
N SER A 39 -8.11 -8.80 -1.43
CA SER A 39 -7.45 -7.60 -1.94
C SER A 39 -7.08 -7.78 -3.41
N VAL A 40 -6.54 -8.92 -3.82
CA VAL A 40 -6.23 -9.19 -5.24
C VAL A 40 -7.42 -9.00 -6.17
N ILE A 41 -8.63 -9.35 -5.72
CA ILE A 41 -9.85 -9.32 -6.52
C ILE A 41 -10.43 -7.90 -6.59
N PHE A 42 -10.47 -7.21 -5.45
CA PHE A 42 -11.18 -5.94 -5.30
C PHE A 42 -10.25 -4.71 -5.42
N ARG A 43 -8.93 -4.86 -5.44
CA ARG A 43 -7.98 -3.73 -5.41
C ARG A 43 -8.13 -2.77 -6.58
N GLU A 44 -8.32 -3.28 -7.80
CA GLU A 44 -8.47 -2.45 -9.00
C GLU A 44 -9.93 -1.99 -9.16
N LEU A 45 -10.22 -0.72 -8.84
CA LEU A 45 -11.58 -0.15 -8.83
C LEU A 45 -12.09 0.16 -10.25
N ASN A 46 -12.14 -0.85 -11.11
CA ASN A 46 -12.77 -0.78 -12.42
C ASN A 46 -14.29 -0.99 -12.33
N LYS A 47 -15.00 -0.81 -13.45
CA LYS A 47 -16.47 -0.92 -13.50
C LYS A 47 -16.98 -2.26 -12.94
N LYS A 48 -16.29 -3.36 -13.25
CA LYS A 48 -16.66 -4.69 -12.78
C LYS A 48 -16.60 -4.77 -11.25
N VAL A 49 -15.50 -4.31 -10.65
CA VAL A 49 -15.33 -4.30 -9.18
C VAL A 49 -16.36 -3.39 -8.51
N LEU A 50 -16.59 -2.19 -9.05
CA LEU A 50 -17.61 -1.27 -8.52
C LEU A 50 -19.03 -1.87 -8.57
N ASP A 51 -19.34 -2.65 -9.60
CA ASP A 51 -20.61 -3.38 -9.70
C ASP A 51 -20.68 -4.58 -8.75
N GLU A 52 -19.58 -5.31 -8.56
CA GLU A 52 -19.49 -6.41 -7.58
C GLU A 52 -19.65 -5.93 -6.13
N LEU A 53 -19.11 -4.75 -5.77
CA LEU A 53 -19.27 -4.17 -4.43
C LEU A 53 -20.74 -3.94 -4.05
N LYS A 54 -21.62 -3.66 -5.04
CA LYS A 54 -23.07 -3.44 -4.84
C LYS A 54 -23.81 -4.74 -4.49
N LEU A 55 -23.28 -5.88 -4.92
CA LEU A 55 -23.86 -7.20 -4.67
C LEU A 55 -23.54 -7.73 -3.27
N ILE A 56 -22.55 -7.15 -2.59
CA ILE A 56 -22.10 -7.57 -1.27
C ILE A 56 -22.88 -6.80 -0.20
N PRO A 57 -23.53 -7.48 0.76
CA PRO A 57 -24.24 -6.82 1.86
C PRO A 57 -23.30 -5.92 2.67
N CYS A 58 -23.80 -4.78 3.13
CA CYS A 58 -22.99 -3.77 3.81
C CYS A 58 -23.40 -3.60 5.26
N MET A 59 -22.39 -3.61 6.14
CA MET A 59 -22.49 -3.26 7.54
C MET A 59 -21.79 -1.92 7.74
N LEU A 60 -22.53 -0.95 8.26
CA LEU A 60 -22.05 0.39 8.59
C LEU A 60 -21.88 0.46 10.10
N MET A 61 -20.69 0.83 10.57
CA MET A 61 -20.35 0.89 11.98
C MET A 61 -19.63 2.20 12.29
N THR A 62 -19.89 2.79 13.45
CA THR A 62 -19.00 3.83 13.97
C THR A 62 -17.81 3.22 14.70
N GLU A 63 -16.71 3.95 14.77
CA GLU A 63 -15.58 3.61 15.63
C GLU A 63 -16.04 3.37 17.08
N PHE A 64 -15.32 2.50 17.78
CA PHE A 64 -15.72 2.05 19.10
C PHE A 64 -15.44 3.13 20.13
N GLU A 65 -16.51 3.62 20.73
CA GLU A 65 -16.45 4.62 21.80
C GLU A 65 -16.52 3.93 23.15
N ASN A 66 -15.70 4.37 24.09
CA ASN A 66 -15.74 3.90 25.46
C ASN A 66 -16.58 4.84 26.31
N GLU A 67 -17.66 4.34 26.89
CA GLU A 67 -18.44 5.06 27.89
C GLU A 67 -18.21 4.48 29.28
N GLN A 68 -17.83 5.36 30.21
CA GLN A 68 -17.74 5.05 31.62
C GLN A 68 -19.12 5.23 32.26
N HIS A 69 -19.66 4.13 32.80
CA HIS A 69 -20.89 4.16 33.58
C HIS A 69 -20.60 4.65 35.00
N LEU A 70 -21.61 5.25 35.63
CA LEU A 70 -21.56 5.76 37.02
C LEU A 70 -21.24 4.67 38.06
N ASP A 71 -21.38 3.40 37.70
CA ASP A 71 -21.06 2.23 38.52
C ASP A 71 -19.58 1.78 38.40
N GLY A 72 -18.76 2.51 37.63
CA GLY A 72 -17.34 2.22 37.42
C GLY A 72 -17.05 1.17 36.34
N ARG A 73 -18.08 0.67 35.64
CA ARG A 73 -17.89 -0.24 34.49
C ARG A 73 -17.74 0.55 33.19
N SER A 74 -16.80 0.12 32.35
CA SER A 74 -16.59 0.67 31.01
C SER A 74 -17.18 -0.25 29.96
N CYS A 75 -18.01 0.29 29.06
CA CYS A 75 -18.56 -0.44 27.93
C CYS A 75 -18.19 0.25 26.62
N LEU A 76 -17.85 -0.54 25.61
CA LEU A 76 -17.62 -0.13 24.23
C LEU A 76 -18.92 -0.17 23.45
N TYR A 77 -19.15 0.87 22.66
CA TYR A 77 -20.33 1.00 21.82
C TYR A 77 -19.97 1.36 20.38
N SER A 78 -20.81 0.94 19.45
CA SER A 78 -20.78 1.34 18.04
C SER A 78 -22.19 1.52 17.52
N ASN A 79 -22.43 2.53 16.70
CA ASN A 79 -23.69 2.66 15.99
C ASN A 79 -23.69 1.73 14.78
N VAL A 80 -24.64 0.80 14.73
CA VAL A 80 -24.65 -0.28 13.74
C VAL A 80 -25.86 -0.18 12.81
N ARG A 81 -25.60 -0.21 11.50
CA ARG A 81 -26.64 -0.27 10.46
C ARG A 81 -26.33 -1.34 9.43
N VAL A 82 -27.39 -1.85 8.81
CA VAL A 82 -27.31 -2.76 7.67
C VAL A 82 -27.81 -2.03 6.45
N ALA A 83 -27.04 -2.11 5.37
CA ALA A 83 -27.36 -1.47 4.13
C ALA A 83 -27.01 -2.32 2.91
N THR A 84 -27.51 -1.91 1.75
CA THR A 84 -27.02 -2.35 0.44
C THR A 84 -26.50 -1.15 -0.32
N ILE A 85 -25.34 -1.28 -0.96
CA ILE A 85 -24.75 -0.20 -1.74
C ILE A 85 -25.46 -0.15 -3.09
N GLU A 86 -26.13 0.96 -3.40
CA GLU A 86 -26.81 1.15 -4.69
C GLU A 86 -25.93 1.90 -5.70
N ARG A 87 -25.12 2.82 -5.20
CA ARG A 87 -24.17 3.59 -6.02
C ARG A 87 -22.83 3.62 -5.32
N VAL A 88 -21.77 3.45 -6.09
CA VAL A 88 -20.39 3.62 -5.66
C VAL A 88 -19.58 4.08 -6.85
N GLU A 89 -18.82 5.14 -6.67
CA GLU A 89 -17.96 5.71 -7.71
C GLU A 89 -16.77 6.43 -7.10
N VAL A 90 -15.70 6.53 -7.88
CA VAL A 90 -14.51 7.24 -7.46
C VAL A 90 -14.61 8.70 -7.90
N ARG A 91 -14.48 9.64 -6.95
CA ARG A 91 -14.41 11.08 -7.19
C ARG A 91 -13.16 11.66 -6.53
N GLY A 92 -12.18 12.02 -7.36
CA GLY A 92 -10.90 12.51 -6.86
C GLY A 92 -10.22 11.45 -5.98
N LYS A 93 -9.87 11.81 -4.75
CA LYS A 93 -9.24 10.90 -3.77
C LYS A 93 -10.26 10.14 -2.89
N ASN A 94 -11.55 10.22 -3.20
CA ASN A 94 -12.61 9.62 -2.40
C ASN A 94 -13.45 8.60 -3.19
N LEU A 95 -13.87 7.56 -2.51
CA LEU A 95 -14.93 6.64 -2.90
C LEU A 95 -16.25 7.19 -2.35
N VAL A 96 -17.12 7.67 -3.24
CA VAL A 96 -18.44 8.20 -2.88
C VAL A 96 -19.46 7.09 -3.09
N TYR A 97 -20.33 6.89 -2.09
CA TYR A 97 -21.33 5.82 -2.14
C TYR A 97 -22.69 6.28 -1.64
N ALA A 98 -23.73 5.62 -2.17
CA ALA A 98 -25.09 5.71 -1.67
C ALA A 98 -25.54 4.33 -1.19
N ALA A 99 -25.88 4.23 0.08
CA ALA A 99 -26.27 2.98 0.73
C ALA A 99 -27.73 3.06 1.18
N ARG A 100 -28.56 2.10 0.75
CA ARG A 100 -29.94 1.99 1.24
C ARG A 100 -29.92 1.34 2.61
N ILE A 101 -30.34 2.07 3.63
CA ILE A 101 -30.40 1.55 5.00
C ILE A 101 -31.61 0.63 5.11
N HIS A 102 -31.40 -0.63 5.49
CA HIS A 102 -32.48 -1.59 5.74
C HIS A 102 -32.82 -1.68 7.22
N TYR A 103 -31.79 -1.65 8.06
CA TYR A 103 -31.92 -1.76 9.52
C TYR A 103 -30.99 -0.76 10.18
N ASP A 104 -31.54 -0.03 11.15
CA ASP A 104 -30.80 0.82 12.06
C ASP A 104 -30.95 0.24 13.47
N TYR A 105 -29.86 -0.33 14.00
CA TYR A 105 -29.84 -0.88 15.35
C TYR A 105 -29.45 0.19 16.38
N GLY A 106 -29.13 1.40 15.93
CA GLY A 106 -28.60 2.46 16.76
C GLY A 106 -27.35 2.01 17.50
N LYS A 107 -27.25 2.42 18.75
CA LYS A 107 -26.10 2.17 19.61
C LYS A 107 -26.11 0.73 20.14
N VAL A 108 -25.14 -0.06 19.70
CA VAL A 108 -24.95 -1.48 20.05
C VAL A 108 -23.73 -1.65 20.96
N ILE A 109 -23.85 -2.50 21.98
CA ILE A 109 -22.75 -2.86 22.89
C ILE A 109 -21.81 -3.84 22.16
N VAL A 110 -20.51 -3.55 22.17
CA VAL A 110 -19.47 -4.33 21.47
C VAL A 110 -18.36 -4.85 22.41
N ASP A 111 -18.67 -4.98 23.70
CA ASP A 111 -17.73 -5.35 24.77
C ASP A 111 -17.03 -6.70 24.60
N ASN A 112 -17.62 -7.63 23.85
CA ASN A 112 -17.03 -8.94 23.59
C ASN A 112 -16.03 -8.92 22.42
N TYR A 113 -15.31 -7.81 22.22
CA TYR A 113 -14.44 -7.61 21.06
C TYR A 113 -13.35 -8.70 20.94
N LYS A 114 -12.90 -9.31 22.05
CA LYS A 114 -11.93 -10.42 22.02
C LYS A 114 -12.47 -11.66 21.31
N ALA A 115 -13.76 -11.98 21.47
CA ALA A 115 -14.40 -13.07 20.72
C ALA A 115 -14.72 -12.68 19.26
N LEU A 116 -14.87 -11.38 18.98
CA LEU A 116 -15.07 -10.82 17.63
C LEU A 116 -13.75 -10.75 16.82
N ALA A 117 -12.61 -10.55 17.50
CA ALA A 117 -11.28 -10.38 16.90
C ALA A 117 -10.69 -11.65 16.24
N ASP A 118 -11.18 -12.83 16.60
CA ASP A 118 -10.70 -14.07 15.96
C ASP A 118 -11.54 -14.44 14.71
N ARG A 119 -12.69 -13.79 14.50
CA ARG A 119 -13.67 -14.18 13.46
C ARG A 119 -14.03 -13.08 12.46
N PHE A 120 -13.90 -11.80 12.83
CA PHE A 120 -14.46 -10.70 12.04
C PHE A 120 -13.56 -9.46 11.95
N PHE A 121 -13.03 -9.00 13.08
CA PHE A 121 -12.04 -7.93 13.11
C PHE A 121 -10.65 -8.54 13.16
N PHE A 122 -9.70 -8.08 12.36
CA PHE A 122 -8.34 -8.64 12.41
C PHE A 122 -7.52 -8.10 13.59
N HIS A 123 -7.87 -6.92 14.11
CA HIS A 123 -7.15 -6.28 15.22
C HIS A 123 -8.01 -5.27 15.99
N GLN A 124 -7.62 -4.95 17.23
CA GLN A 124 -8.18 -3.84 18.02
C GLN A 124 -8.14 -2.48 17.32
N PHE A 125 -7.23 -2.28 16.36
CA PHE A 125 -7.08 -0.99 15.65
C PHE A 125 -8.16 -0.80 14.58
N GLU A 126 -8.69 -1.90 14.05
CA GLU A 126 -9.78 -1.87 13.06
C GLU A 126 -11.02 -1.18 13.64
N ALA A 127 -11.26 -1.35 14.94
CA ALA A 127 -12.37 -0.76 15.66
C ALA A 127 -12.20 0.74 15.97
N GLN A 128 -11.00 1.29 15.81
CA GLN A 128 -10.66 2.67 16.21
C GLN A 128 -10.23 3.51 15.01
N ARG A 129 -10.61 3.08 13.80
CA ARG A 129 -10.17 3.74 12.59
C ARG A 129 -11.19 3.62 11.48
N THR A 130 -11.39 4.74 10.80
CA THR A 130 -12.21 4.85 9.61
C THR A 130 -11.57 4.05 8.47
N HIS A 131 -12.26 3.02 7.99
CA HIS A 131 -11.82 2.18 6.87
C HIS A 131 -12.98 1.52 6.11
N TRP A 132 -12.69 0.99 4.92
CA TRP A 132 -13.60 0.07 4.20
C TRP A 132 -12.91 -1.28 4.02
N ALA A 133 -13.40 -2.31 4.71
CA ALA A 133 -12.92 -3.69 4.58
C ALA A 133 -13.92 -4.58 3.85
N ILE A 134 -13.43 -5.60 3.15
CA ILE A 134 -14.26 -6.71 2.68
C ILE A 134 -13.89 -7.94 3.51
N LYS A 135 -14.89 -8.52 4.18
CA LYS A 135 -14.70 -9.65 5.10
C LYS A 135 -15.24 -10.94 4.52
N GLU A 136 -14.51 -12.04 4.71
CA GLU A 136 -14.94 -13.41 4.39
C GLU A 136 -15.91 -13.96 5.46
N ALA A 137 -16.96 -13.20 5.78
CA ALA A 137 -18.02 -13.58 6.71
C ALA A 137 -19.40 -13.44 6.05
N THR A 138 -20.43 -14.03 6.65
CA THR A 138 -21.83 -13.80 6.30
C THR A 138 -22.46 -12.78 7.25
N LEU A 139 -23.45 -12.03 6.76
CA LEU A 139 -24.17 -11.07 7.60
C LEU A 139 -24.82 -11.74 8.81
N THR A 140 -25.37 -12.95 8.65
CA THR A 140 -26.00 -13.72 9.72
C THR A 140 -25.02 -14.09 10.83
N GLU A 141 -23.82 -14.55 10.46
CA GLU A 141 -22.76 -14.84 11.45
C GLU A 141 -22.42 -13.58 12.24
N VAL A 142 -22.18 -12.46 11.56
CA VAL A 142 -21.80 -11.20 12.18
C VAL A 142 -22.90 -10.70 13.14
N MET A 143 -24.16 -10.71 12.69
CA MET A 143 -25.32 -10.34 13.52
C MET A 143 -25.43 -11.18 14.79
N THR A 144 -25.21 -12.49 14.66
CA THR A 144 -25.25 -13.42 15.80
C THR A 144 -24.17 -13.06 16.83
N VAL A 145 -22.98 -12.67 16.37
CA VAL A 145 -21.90 -12.28 17.29
C VAL A 145 -22.21 -10.96 18.02
N PHE A 146 -22.88 -10.00 17.36
CA PHE A 146 -23.34 -8.77 17.99
C PHE A 146 -24.63 -8.93 18.82
N GLY A 147 -25.19 -10.14 18.93
CA GLY A 147 -26.46 -10.37 19.62
C GLY A 147 -27.65 -9.69 18.94
N LEU A 148 -27.54 -9.38 17.65
CA LEU A 148 -28.55 -8.68 16.87
C LEU A 148 -29.44 -9.69 16.14
N ALA A 149 -30.74 -9.38 16.05
CA ALA A 149 -31.66 -10.18 15.25
C ALA A 149 -31.25 -10.10 13.77
N PRO A 150 -31.04 -11.24 13.08
CA PRO A 150 -30.64 -11.22 11.69
C PRO A 150 -31.73 -10.53 10.85
N PRO A 151 -31.34 -9.64 9.94
CA PRO A 151 -32.30 -8.91 9.14
C PRO A 151 -33.09 -9.87 8.25
N LYS A 152 -34.41 -9.65 8.10
CA LYS A 152 -35.24 -10.30 7.07
C LYS A 152 -34.97 -9.64 5.72
N VAL A 153 -33.72 -9.71 5.26
CA VAL A 153 -33.32 -9.19 3.94
C VAL A 153 -33.93 -10.13 2.89
N PRO A 154 -34.43 -9.62 1.74
CA PRO A 154 -34.55 -10.45 0.55
C PRO A 154 -33.20 -11.14 0.33
N ALA A 155 -33.17 -12.45 0.10
CA ALA A 155 -31.94 -13.13 -0.23
C ALA A 155 -31.36 -12.48 -1.50
N LEU A 156 -30.40 -11.57 -1.37
CA LEU A 156 -29.52 -11.28 -2.48
C LEU A 156 -28.72 -12.55 -2.69
N ASP A 157 -28.80 -13.09 -3.91
CA ASP A 157 -27.91 -14.17 -4.32
C ASP A 157 -26.48 -13.71 -4.06
N SER A 158 -25.84 -14.32 -3.05
CA SER A 158 -24.43 -14.08 -2.76
C SER A 158 -23.67 -14.41 -4.04
N PRO A 159 -22.87 -13.48 -4.59
CA PRO A 159 -22.12 -13.78 -5.80
C PRO A 159 -21.29 -15.05 -5.56
N PRO A 160 -21.16 -15.93 -6.58
CA PRO A 160 -20.37 -17.14 -6.45
C PRO A 160 -18.96 -16.78 -5.96
N PRO A 161 -18.34 -17.62 -5.10
CA PRO A 161 -17.03 -17.35 -4.59
C PRO A 161 -16.08 -17.08 -5.76
N PRO A 162 -15.27 -16.01 -5.70
CA PRO A 162 -14.37 -15.66 -6.78
C PRO A 162 -13.44 -16.85 -7.06
N PRO A 163 -13.08 -17.09 -8.34
CA PRO A 163 -12.21 -18.20 -8.71
C PRO A 163 -10.89 -18.14 -7.91
N PRO A 164 -10.29 -19.29 -7.56
CA PRO A 164 -9.06 -19.32 -6.77
C PRO A 164 -7.97 -18.47 -7.46
N PRO A 165 -7.40 -17.47 -6.76
CA PRO A 165 -6.36 -16.63 -7.33
C PRO A 165 -5.14 -17.46 -7.77
N GLY A 166 -4.55 -17.14 -8.91
CA GLY A 166 -3.28 -17.72 -9.38
C GLY A 166 -3.38 -18.55 -10.66
N LEU A 167 -4.54 -19.13 -10.99
CA LEU A 167 -4.68 -19.96 -12.21
C LEU A 167 -4.68 -19.11 -13.48
N LEU A 168 -5.40 -17.98 -13.46
CA LEU A 168 -5.46 -17.06 -14.60
C LEU A 168 -4.13 -16.33 -14.80
N GLU A 169 -3.51 -15.93 -13.70
CA GLU A 169 -2.22 -15.27 -13.64
C GLU A 169 -1.13 -16.18 -14.20
N ARG A 170 -1.11 -17.46 -13.80
CA ARG A 170 -0.18 -18.47 -14.33
C ARG A 170 -0.42 -18.83 -15.80
N ARG A 171 -1.64 -18.67 -16.31
CA ARG A 171 -1.94 -18.87 -17.75
C ARG A 171 -1.46 -17.70 -18.61
N ARG A 172 -1.48 -16.49 -18.05
CA ARG A 172 -1.07 -15.25 -18.73
C ARG A 172 0.39 -14.88 -18.46
N SER A 173 1.10 -15.69 -17.69
CA SER A 173 2.47 -15.38 -17.31
C SER A 173 3.47 -15.74 -18.39
N VAL A 174 4.44 -14.86 -18.57
CA VAL A 174 5.60 -15.13 -19.41
C VAL A 174 6.49 -16.17 -18.73
N LYS A 175 7.18 -16.97 -19.54
CA LYS A 175 7.98 -18.12 -19.08
C LYS A 175 9.46 -18.07 -19.48
N SER A 176 9.86 -17.07 -20.26
CA SER A 176 11.24 -16.84 -20.70
C SER A 176 11.56 -15.35 -20.79
N VAL A 177 12.86 -15.02 -20.84
CA VAL A 177 13.33 -13.64 -21.05
C VAL A 177 12.88 -13.13 -22.43
N GLN A 178 12.84 -13.99 -23.45
CA GLN A 178 12.40 -13.61 -24.79
C GLN A 178 10.92 -13.17 -24.80
N GLU A 179 10.03 -13.97 -24.21
CA GLU A 179 8.60 -13.66 -24.14
C GLU A 179 8.35 -12.38 -23.35
N PHE A 180 9.11 -12.18 -22.25
CA PHE A 180 9.07 -10.96 -21.47
C PHE A 180 9.45 -9.71 -22.29
N LEU A 181 10.57 -9.77 -23.03
CA LEU A 181 11.02 -8.66 -23.87
C LEU A 181 10.05 -8.37 -25.01
N GLN A 182 9.46 -9.40 -25.62
CA GLN A 182 8.41 -9.23 -26.62
C GLN A 182 7.23 -8.44 -26.05
N ARG A 183 6.79 -8.80 -24.84
CA ARG A 183 5.67 -8.13 -24.17
C ARG A 183 5.97 -6.67 -23.81
N ILE A 184 7.22 -6.36 -23.47
CA ILE A 184 7.66 -4.98 -23.25
C ILE A 184 7.64 -4.18 -24.56
N ASN A 185 8.13 -4.75 -25.66
CA ASN A 185 8.15 -4.06 -26.95
C ASN A 185 6.75 -3.78 -27.52
N GLU A 186 5.77 -4.60 -27.18
CA GLU A 186 4.34 -4.36 -27.47
C GLU A 186 3.79 -3.15 -26.69
N SER A 187 4.40 -2.81 -25.55
CA SER A 187 3.99 -1.73 -24.66
C SER A 187 4.83 -0.48 -24.94
N GLN A 188 4.51 0.27 -26.00
CA GLN A 188 5.21 1.53 -26.29
C GLN A 188 4.84 2.62 -25.28
N ALA A 189 5.85 3.33 -24.79
CA ALA A 189 5.64 4.53 -24.00
C ALA A 189 5.10 5.65 -24.90
N GLU A 190 4.17 6.44 -24.39
CA GLU A 190 3.75 7.67 -25.06
C GLU A 190 4.91 8.67 -25.10
N ASP A 191 4.98 9.49 -26.15
CA ASP A 191 5.99 10.55 -26.27
C ASP A 191 5.98 11.45 -25.03
N GLY A 192 7.18 11.79 -24.53
CA GLY A 192 7.35 12.59 -23.30
C GLY A 192 7.16 11.84 -21.98
N HIS A 193 7.06 10.52 -22.02
CA HIS A 193 7.07 9.66 -20.83
C HIS A 193 8.36 8.86 -20.70
N GLU A 194 8.74 8.59 -19.47
CA GLU A 194 9.78 7.63 -19.10
C GLU A 194 9.14 6.40 -18.45
N VAL A 195 9.74 5.22 -18.70
CA VAL A 195 9.24 3.95 -18.20
C VAL A 195 10.13 3.41 -17.09
N PHE A 196 9.50 2.97 -16.01
CA PHE A 196 10.15 2.30 -14.90
C PHE A 196 9.48 0.98 -14.56
N TYR A 197 10.22 0.11 -13.90
CA TYR A 197 9.83 -1.26 -13.65
C TYR A 197 10.03 -1.62 -12.17
N ARG A 198 9.19 -2.52 -11.65
CA ARG A 198 9.40 -3.17 -10.36
C ARG A 198 8.99 -4.63 -10.43
N GLY A 199 9.89 -5.53 -10.09
CA GLY A 199 9.58 -6.95 -9.93
C GLY A 199 9.05 -7.26 -8.55
N HIS A 200 7.93 -7.96 -8.45
CA HIS A 200 7.48 -8.64 -7.24
C HIS A 200 7.60 -10.14 -7.43
N SER A 201 8.17 -10.82 -6.44
CA SER A 201 8.19 -12.27 -6.43
C SER A 201 6.80 -12.88 -6.23
N ASP A 202 5.81 -12.10 -5.80
CA ASP A 202 4.43 -12.55 -5.72
C ASP A 202 3.49 -11.47 -6.23
N TYR A 203 2.62 -11.82 -7.17
CA TYR A 203 1.65 -10.89 -7.75
C TYR A 203 0.63 -10.34 -6.72
N GLN A 204 0.48 -11.01 -5.57
CA GLN A 204 -0.39 -10.58 -4.48
C GLN A 204 0.18 -9.39 -3.72
N TYR A 205 1.49 -9.14 -3.82
CA TYR A 205 2.13 -8.04 -3.11
C TYR A 205 1.55 -6.68 -3.52
N LYS A 206 1.30 -5.83 -2.52
CA LYS A 206 0.87 -4.44 -2.72
C LYS A 206 2.03 -3.59 -3.21
N LEU A 207 1.76 -2.61 -4.06
CA LEU A 207 2.71 -1.53 -4.41
C LEU A 207 2.92 -0.54 -3.26
N ALA A 208 3.41 -1.04 -2.13
CA ALA A 208 3.64 -0.27 -0.91
C ALA A 208 5.10 -0.44 -0.38
N PRO A 209 5.75 0.64 0.08
CA PRO A 209 7.01 0.61 0.83
C PRO A 209 6.99 -0.33 2.03
N SER A 210 8.17 -0.76 2.48
CA SER A 210 8.33 -1.60 3.67
C SER A 210 7.76 -0.96 4.94
N LEU A 211 7.85 0.37 5.06
CA LEU A 211 7.28 1.12 6.20
C LEU A 211 5.76 0.91 6.36
N PHE A 212 5.04 0.78 5.25
CA PHE A 212 3.59 0.63 5.21
C PHE A 212 3.16 -0.84 5.08
N ARG A 213 4.07 -1.79 5.30
CA ARG A 213 3.72 -3.21 5.37
C ARG A 213 3.07 -3.53 6.71
N GLU A 214 2.15 -4.47 6.63
CA GLU A 214 1.38 -4.97 7.75
C GLU A 214 1.58 -6.47 7.85
N GLU A 215 1.54 -6.99 9.06
CA GLU A 215 1.47 -8.42 9.34
C GLU A 215 0.15 -8.68 10.06
N ASN A 216 -0.68 -9.57 9.51
CA ASN A 216 -2.04 -9.79 10.00
C ASN A 216 -2.83 -8.47 10.18
N THR A 217 -2.67 -7.53 9.24
CA THR A 217 -3.28 -6.18 9.24
C THR A 217 -2.78 -5.23 10.35
N VAL A 218 -1.71 -5.61 11.05
CA VAL A 218 -1.05 -4.78 12.06
C VAL A 218 0.11 -4.02 11.43
N PRO A 219 0.14 -2.67 11.51
CA PRO A 219 1.27 -1.91 11.01
C PRO A 219 2.56 -2.27 11.76
N LEU A 220 3.57 -2.74 11.03
CA LEU A 220 4.85 -3.16 11.63
C LEU A 220 5.70 -1.97 12.08
N TYR A 221 5.80 -0.96 11.21
CA TYR A 221 6.80 0.11 11.34
C TYR A 221 6.21 1.53 11.26
N LYS A 222 5.03 1.71 10.66
CA LYS A 222 4.42 3.01 10.36
C LYS A 222 4.41 3.97 11.56
N HIS A 223 4.06 3.48 12.75
CA HIS A 223 3.99 4.29 13.98
C HIS A 223 5.35 4.57 14.63
N LYS A 224 6.41 3.90 14.18
CA LYS A 224 7.77 3.97 14.74
C LYS A 224 8.78 4.67 13.82
N GLU A 225 8.35 5.18 12.65
CA GLU A 225 9.22 5.80 11.63
C GLU A 225 10.22 6.80 12.23
N ARG A 226 9.72 7.80 12.97
CA ARG A 226 10.55 8.84 13.60
C ARG A 226 11.58 8.26 14.58
N ASN A 227 11.18 7.29 15.39
CA ASN A 227 12.05 6.71 16.41
C ASN A 227 13.17 5.89 15.76
N MET A 228 12.83 5.06 14.78
CA MET A 228 13.81 4.28 14.00
C MET A 228 14.84 5.20 13.32
N ILE A 229 14.40 6.33 12.75
CA ILE A 229 15.28 7.32 12.13
C ILE A 229 16.22 7.93 13.17
N ASN A 230 15.71 8.34 14.33
CA ASN A 230 16.54 8.93 15.37
C ASN A 230 17.55 7.92 15.93
N GLU A 231 17.15 6.66 16.10
CA GLU A 231 18.02 5.57 16.59
C GLU A 231 19.19 5.33 15.63
N ILE A 232 18.94 5.17 14.32
CA ILE A 232 20.02 4.90 13.37
C ILE A 232 20.96 6.10 13.19
N LEU A 233 20.42 7.33 13.20
CA LEU A 233 21.22 8.56 13.12
C LEU A 233 22.09 8.76 14.38
N THR A 234 21.62 8.29 15.54
CA THR A 234 22.38 8.32 16.79
C THR A 234 23.45 7.23 16.84
N ALA A 235 23.13 6.03 16.37
CA ALA A 235 24.03 4.88 16.39
C ALA A 235 25.19 5.03 15.39
N HIS A 236 24.93 5.59 14.20
CA HIS A 236 25.90 5.64 13.11
C HIS A 236 25.99 7.03 12.44
N PRO A 237 26.26 8.13 13.19
CA PRO A 237 26.21 9.50 12.66
C PRO A 237 27.21 9.74 11.51
N ALA A 238 28.37 9.09 11.55
CA ALA A 238 29.41 9.22 10.52
C ALA A 238 28.93 8.76 9.13
N GLU A 239 28.08 7.73 9.07
CA GLU A 239 27.53 7.23 7.81
C GLU A 239 26.62 8.25 7.13
N PHE A 240 25.95 9.12 7.89
CA PHE A 240 24.98 10.09 7.36
C PHE A 240 25.57 11.50 7.19
N TYR A 241 26.85 11.71 7.48
CA TYR A 241 27.47 13.04 7.48
C TYR A 241 27.39 13.75 6.12
N GLN A 242 27.45 13.00 5.02
CA GLN A 242 27.38 13.55 3.66
C GLN A 242 25.95 13.65 3.10
N ASP A 243 24.94 13.24 3.87
CA ASP A 243 23.54 13.21 3.45
C ASP A 243 22.87 14.54 3.78
N GLN A 244 22.90 15.45 2.81
CA GLN A 244 22.43 16.83 2.96
C GLN A 244 20.91 16.88 3.14
N PHE A 245 20.17 16.13 2.33
CA PHE A 245 18.71 16.11 2.36
C PHE A 245 18.18 14.88 3.08
N MET A 246 16.98 14.98 3.65
CA MET A 246 16.31 13.86 4.32
C MET A 246 16.08 12.69 3.35
N ILE A 247 15.85 12.97 2.06
CA ILE A 247 15.76 11.92 1.03
C ILE A 247 17.06 11.11 0.89
N ASP A 248 18.23 11.74 1.01
CA ASP A 248 19.52 11.02 0.97
C ASP A 248 19.63 10.05 2.15
N LYS A 249 19.24 10.53 3.35
CA LYS A 249 19.23 9.72 4.58
C LYS A 249 18.27 8.53 4.44
N LEU A 250 17.06 8.74 3.92
CA LEU A 250 16.08 7.67 3.68
C LEU A 250 16.59 6.63 2.67
N VAL A 251 17.23 7.06 1.59
CA VAL A 251 17.83 6.15 0.60
C VAL A 251 18.93 5.30 1.24
N ARG A 252 19.80 5.90 2.06
CA ARG A 252 20.85 5.18 2.79
C ARG A 252 20.27 4.21 3.83
N MET A 253 19.27 4.64 4.60
CA MET A 253 18.55 3.80 5.54
C MET A 253 17.96 2.56 4.86
N GLN A 254 17.29 2.75 3.72
CA GLN A 254 16.73 1.65 2.92
C GLN A 254 17.81 0.72 2.37
N HIS A 255 18.96 1.27 1.97
CA HIS A 255 20.11 0.48 1.51
C HIS A 255 20.56 -0.54 2.58
N TYR A 256 20.61 -0.12 3.84
CA TYR A 256 20.94 -0.96 4.98
C TYR A 256 19.75 -1.76 5.55
N GLY A 257 18.60 -1.73 4.90
CA GLY A 257 17.43 -2.54 5.24
C GLY A 257 16.49 -1.93 6.28
N LEU A 258 16.70 -0.68 6.70
CA LEU A 258 15.74 -0.01 7.58
C LEU A 258 14.45 0.31 6.78
N PRO A 259 13.26 -0.02 7.30
CA PRO A 259 12.01 0.26 6.61
C PRO A 259 11.77 1.77 6.42
N THR A 260 11.53 2.19 5.17
CA THR A 260 11.27 3.60 4.85
C THR A 260 10.02 3.76 3.98
N ARG A 261 9.61 5.01 3.77
CA ARG A 261 8.55 5.43 2.84
C ARG A 261 8.93 5.37 1.36
N LEU A 262 10.11 4.84 1.02
CA LEU A 262 10.58 4.68 -0.34
C LEU A 262 10.23 3.29 -0.89
N LEU A 263 9.86 3.25 -2.16
CA LEU A 263 9.70 2.01 -2.90
C LEU A 263 10.64 2.02 -4.10
N ASP A 264 11.53 1.02 -4.19
CA ASP A 264 12.50 0.94 -5.29
C ASP A 264 11.82 0.68 -6.64
N VAL A 265 12.29 1.34 -7.67
CA VAL A 265 11.94 1.08 -9.07
C VAL A 265 13.21 1.17 -9.90
N THR A 266 13.23 0.54 -11.08
CA THR A 266 14.39 0.51 -11.96
C THR A 266 14.01 0.94 -13.36
N ALA A 267 14.89 1.66 -14.04
CA ALA A 267 14.74 1.94 -15.48
C ALA A 267 15.08 0.70 -16.34
N ASN A 268 15.67 -0.35 -15.77
CA ASN A 268 16.08 -1.55 -16.49
C ASN A 268 15.05 -2.68 -16.29
N PRO A 269 14.33 -3.11 -17.35
CA PRO A 269 13.30 -4.14 -17.23
C PRO A 269 13.85 -5.50 -16.82
N LEU A 270 15.08 -5.85 -17.22
CA LEU A 270 15.69 -7.13 -16.87
C LEU A 270 16.14 -7.17 -15.40
N VAL A 271 16.49 -6.02 -14.82
CA VAL A 271 16.74 -5.91 -13.37
C VAL A 271 15.45 -6.12 -12.59
N ALA A 272 14.32 -5.58 -13.07
CA ALA A 272 13.01 -5.86 -12.47
C ALA A 272 12.63 -7.34 -12.60
N LEU A 273 12.84 -7.95 -13.77
CA LEU A 273 12.61 -9.38 -13.96
C LEU A 273 13.47 -10.21 -13.01
N TYR A 274 14.75 -9.86 -12.84
CA TYR A 274 15.62 -10.50 -11.85
C TYR A 274 15.02 -10.42 -10.44
N PHE A 275 14.58 -9.25 -9.97
CA PHE A 275 13.96 -9.13 -8.64
C PHE A 275 12.66 -9.93 -8.49
N CYS A 276 11.89 -10.07 -9.57
CA CYS A 276 10.71 -10.95 -9.59
C CYS A 276 11.09 -12.43 -9.41
N CYS A 277 12.25 -12.85 -9.91
CA CYS A 277 12.68 -14.25 -9.88
C CYS A 277 13.64 -14.59 -8.74
N ALA A 278 14.36 -13.63 -8.16
CA ALA A 278 15.49 -13.83 -7.25
C ALA A 278 15.17 -14.70 -6.02
N GLY A 279 13.93 -14.69 -5.54
CA GLY A 279 13.50 -15.56 -4.43
C GLY A 279 13.59 -17.06 -4.72
N MET A 280 13.78 -17.46 -5.99
CA MET A 280 13.94 -18.86 -6.40
C MET A 280 15.40 -19.35 -6.41
N LEU A 281 16.36 -18.49 -6.07
CA LEU A 281 17.78 -18.89 -5.93
C LEU A 281 17.97 -19.94 -4.83
N ASP A 282 17.19 -19.85 -3.75
CA ASP A 282 17.30 -20.70 -2.57
C ASP A 282 16.07 -21.59 -2.34
N LYS A 283 15.15 -21.68 -3.31
CA LYS A 283 13.87 -22.42 -3.20
C LYS A 283 13.75 -23.53 -4.24
N ASN A 284 12.85 -24.49 -4.01
CA ASN A 284 12.53 -25.52 -5.00
C ASN A 284 11.45 -25.03 -5.98
N GLU A 285 11.30 -25.71 -7.12
CA GLU A 285 10.28 -25.34 -8.12
C GLU A 285 8.85 -25.48 -7.59
N GLU A 286 8.65 -26.39 -6.64
CA GLU A 286 7.38 -26.62 -5.94
C GLU A 286 6.95 -25.42 -5.09
N ASP A 287 7.90 -24.59 -4.65
CA ASP A 287 7.65 -23.38 -3.86
C ASP A 287 7.37 -22.14 -4.73
N GLU A 288 7.26 -22.30 -6.04
CA GLU A 288 7.08 -21.19 -6.97
C GLU A 288 5.67 -20.60 -6.90
N SER A 289 5.56 -19.39 -6.34
CA SER A 289 4.40 -18.52 -6.58
C SER A 289 4.54 -17.75 -7.90
N VAL A 290 3.42 -17.34 -8.49
CA VAL A 290 3.43 -16.47 -9.69
C VAL A 290 3.92 -15.08 -9.27
N GLY A 291 4.91 -14.54 -9.96
CA GLY A 291 5.37 -13.17 -9.74
C GLY A 291 4.75 -12.20 -10.74
N ASP A 292 5.08 -10.93 -10.61
CA ASP A 292 4.78 -9.95 -11.65
C ASP A 292 5.85 -8.86 -11.76
N VAL A 293 5.90 -8.23 -12.94
CA VAL A 293 6.64 -7.00 -13.18
C VAL A 293 5.63 -5.90 -13.42
N LYS A 294 5.66 -4.90 -12.54
CA LYS A 294 4.89 -3.65 -12.66
C LYS A 294 5.65 -2.69 -13.57
N ILE A 295 4.92 -2.02 -14.45
CA ILE A 295 5.44 -1.06 -15.43
C ILE A 295 4.77 0.28 -15.15
N PHE A 296 5.57 1.29 -14.87
CA PHE A 296 5.12 2.66 -14.60
C PHE A 296 5.44 3.52 -15.81
N SER A 297 4.45 4.22 -16.36
CA SER A 297 4.66 5.28 -17.35
C SER A 297 4.51 6.62 -16.65
N VAL A 298 5.57 7.44 -16.65
CA VAL A 298 5.62 8.70 -15.91
C VAL A 298 6.05 9.82 -16.85
N ARG A 299 5.30 10.93 -16.88
CA ARG A 299 5.70 12.11 -17.65
C ARG A 299 7.04 12.64 -17.14
N THR A 300 7.94 13.01 -18.04
CA THR A 300 9.27 13.50 -17.66
C THR A 300 9.22 14.70 -16.70
N ASN A 301 8.22 15.57 -16.84
CA ASN A 301 8.02 16.73 -15.97
C ASN A 301 7.51 16.38 -14.55
N ASP A 302 6.94 15.19 -14.36
CA ASP A 302 6.45 14.71 -13.07
C ASP A 302 7.57 14.03 -12.26
N ILE A 303 8.71 13.71 -12.90
CA ILE A 303 9.90 13.17 -12.25
C ILE A 303 10.61 14.27 -11.47
N ARG A 304 10.75 14.08 -10.16
CA ARG A 304 11.44 15.00 -9.27
C ARG A 304 12.86 14.52 -8.98
N PHE A 305 13.75 15.47 -8.72
CA PHE A 305 15.10 15.20 -8.27
C PHE A 305 15.22 15.41 -6.76
N TYR A 306 16.28 14.87 -6.16
CA TYR A 306 16.57 14.93 -4.73
C TYR A 306 16.46 16.33 -4.09
N ASN A 307 16.73 17.40 -4.86
CA ASN A 307 16.70 18.78 -4.38
C ASN A 307 15.33 19.48 -4.55
N SER A 308 14.30 18.79 -5.04
CA SER A 308 12.96 19.35 -5.20
C SER A 308 12.32 19.72 -3.85
N ASP A 309 11.60 20.83 -3.81
CA ASP A 309 10.88 21.30 -2.61
C ASP A 309 9.77 20.35 -2.18
N THR A 310 9.01 19.81 -3.14
CA THR A 310 7.98 18.80 -2.85
C THR A 310 8.59 17.51 -2.29
N VAL A 311 9.80 17.14 -2.73
CA VAL A 311 10.53 15.97 -2.18
C VAL A 311 10.92 16.22 -0.72
N SER A 312 11.45 17.41 -0.40
CA SER A 312 11.73 17.81 0.98
C SER A 312 10.48 17.80 1.85
N CYS A 313 9.34 18.28 1.34
CA CYS A 313 8.08 18.28 2.07
C CYS A 313 7.66 16.87 2.48
N ILE A 314 7.67 15.92 1.55
CA ILE A 314 7.24 14.55 1.82
C ILE A 314 8.29 13.77 2.62
N ALA A 315 9.58 13.94 2.33
CA ALA A 315 10.65 13.25 3.03
C ALA A 315 10.66 13.64 4.52
N ASN A 316 10.55 14.93 4.85
CA ASN A 316 10.58 15.42 6.22
C ASN A 316 9.35 15.04 7.07
N LEU A 317 8.25 14.58 6.46
CA LEU A 317 7.18 13.94 7.21
C LEU A 317 7.71 12.77 8.05
N SER A 318 8.80 12.10 7.65
CA SER A 318 9.38 10.98 8.39
C SER A 318 9.83 11.35 9.80
N LEU A 319 10.11 12.64 10.03
CA LEU A 319 10.51 13.19 11.31
C LEU A 319 9.33 13.58 12.21
N LEU A 320 8.09 13.58 11.70
CA LEU A 320 6.90 13.87 12.48
C LEU A 320 6.36 12.64 13.21
N SER A 321 5.64 12.88 14.31
CA SER A 321 4.87 11.83 14.97
C SER A 321 3.68 11.39 14.10
N MET A 322 3.12 10.21 14.35
CA MET A 322 1.93 9.76 13.63
C MET A 322 0.73 10.71 13.86
N GLU A 323 0.59 11.20 15.09
CA GLU A 323 -0.47 12.15 15.45
C GLU A 323 -0.32 13.46 14.66
N ASP A 324 0.90 14.00 14.58
CA ASP A 324 1.16 15.22 13.80
C ASP A 324 0.82 15.02 12.32
N LYS A 325 1.17 13.85 11.74
CA LYS A 325 0.86 13.52 10.34
C LYS A 325 -0.65 13.46 10.09
N ASN A 326 -1.41 12.84 11.00
CA ASN A 326 -2.86 12.72 10.90
C ASN A 326 -3.57 14.07 11.02
N LYS A 327 -3.02 15.02 11.78
CA LYS A 327 -3.56 16.38 11.86
C LYS A 327 -3.23 17.21 10.61
N LEU A 328 -2.05 17.01 10.02
CA LEU A 328 -1.63 17.69 8.78
C LEU A 328 -2.41 17.25 7.55
N ILE A 329 -2.67 15.94 7.45
CA ILE A 329 -3.46 15.35 6.38
C ILE A 329 -4.59 14.59 7.07
N PRO A 330 -5.72 15.28 7.29
CA PRO A 330 -6.87 14.71 7.97
C PRO A 330 -7.37 13.47 7.24
N GLU A 331 -7.90 12.52 8.01
CA GLU A 331 -8.42 11.27 7.49
C GLU A 331 -9.73 11.44 6.68
N THR A 332 -10.35 12.63 6.71
CA THR A 332 -11.57 12.97 5.98
C THR A 332 -11.45 14.37 5.36
N ASP A 333 -12.26 14.68 4.35
CA ASP A 333 -12.31 16.02 3.77
C ASP A 333 -12.73 17.04 4.85
N ILE A 334 -11.77 17.83 5.34
CA ILE A 334 -12.10 18.99 6.17
C ILE A 334 -12.75 20.05 5.26
N PRO A 335 -13.90 20.64 5.66
CA PRO A 335 -14.49 21.79 4.98
C PRO A 335 -13.42 22.86 4.68
N LEU A 336 -13.49 23.49 3.50
CA LEU A 336 -12.50 24.48 3.04
C LEU A 336 -12.27 25.62 4.05
N ASP A 337 -13.23 25.84 4.94
CA ASP A 337 -13.40 27.00 5.80
C ASP A 337 -12.46 27.01 7.03
N LEU A 338 -11.75 25.90 7.32
CA LEU A 338 -10.80 25.78 8.44
C LEU A 338 -9.32 25.93 8.03
N ARG A 339 -9.01 26.20 6.75
CA ARG A 339 -7.64 26.24 6.20
C ARG A 339 -6.87 27.54 6.47
N GLY A 340 -7.27 28.34 7.45
CA GLY A 340 -6.77 29.69 7.67
C GLY A 340 -5.71 29.87 8.77
N GLU A 341 -5.61 28.94 9.72
CA GLU A 341 -4.68 29.07 10.85
C GLU A 341 -3.41 28.22 10.65
N GLU A 342 -2.24 28.79 10.96
CA GLU A 342 -0.98 28.04 10.94
C GLU A 342 -1.00 26.93 11.99
N MET A 343 -1.36 25.73 11.57
CA MET A 343 -1.34 24.53 12.43
C MET A 343 0.06 24.32 13.03
N PRO A 344 0.19 24.04 14.34
CA PRO A 344 1.49 23.84 14.98
C PRO A 344 2.29 22.69 14.34
N GLU A 345 1.61 21.67 13.83
CA GLU A 345 2.20 20.55 13.10
C GLU A 345 2.84 21.01 11.78
N MET A 346 2.23 21.98 11.08
CA MET A 346 2.77 22.55 9.84
C MET A 346 4.02 23.37 10.14
N LYS A 347 4.04 24.11 11.25
CA LYS A 347 5.25 24.82 11.71
C LYS A 347 6.39 23.85 12.01
N ARG A 348 6.10 22.72 12.66
CA ARG A 348 7.10 21.68 12.94
C ARG A 348 7.67 21.08 11.65
N LEU A 349 6.81 20.79 10.67
CA LEU A 349 7.27 20.31 9.36
C LEU A 349 8.16 21.35 8.68
N LEU A 350 7.74 22.62 8.68
CA LEU A 350 8.50 23.73 8.12
C LEU A 350 9.87 23.89 8.79
N HIS A 351 9.96 23.70 10.12
CA HIS A 351 11.24 23.71 10.83
C HIS A 351 12.19 22.61 10.33
N PHE A 352 11.69 21.39 10.13
CA PHE A 352 12.52 20.30 9.60
C PHE A 352 12.99 20.57 8.18
N ILE A 353 12.11 21.09 7.32
CA ILE A 353 12.48 21.47 5.95
C ILE A 353 13.52 22.59 5.97
N ARG A 354 13.33 23.62 6.81
CA ARG A 354 14.29 24.74 6.92
C ARG A 354 15.64 24.36 7.50
N ALA A 355 15.70 23.27 8.27
CA ALA A 355 16.97 22.73 8.76
C ALA A 355 17.87 22.23 7.60
N GLU A 356 17.29 21.67 6.54
CA GLU A 356 18.04 21.27 5.33
C GLU A 356 18.02 22.34 4.22
N LYS A 357 17.00 23.20 4.18
CA LYS A 357 16.82 24.28 3.20
C LYS A 357 16.45 25.59 3.90
N PRO A 358 17.42 26.35 4.43
CA PRO A 358 17.15 27.58 5.19
C PRO A 358 16.35 28.65 4.43
N TYR A 359 16.43 28.63 3.10
CA TYR A 359 15.71 29.52 2.18
C TYR A 359 14.27 29.08 1.86
N PHE A 360 13.80 27.95 2.39
CA PHE A 360 12.47 27.42 2.05
C PHE A 360 11.35 28.35 2.52
N GLU A 361 10.57 28.82 1.55
CA GLU A 361 9.39 29.66 1.78
C GLU A 361 8.22 28.83 2.30
N ASN A 362 7.34 29.43 3.11
CA ASN A 362 6.18 28.72 3.66
C ASN A 362 5.08 28.51 2.58
N ALA A 363 5.38 27.69 1.57
CA ALA A 363 4.55 27.42 0.40
C ALA A 363 4.16 25.93 0.31
N ILE A 364 4.07 25.23 1.45
CA ILE A 364 3.72 23.81 1.50
C ILE A 364 2.26 23.65 1.10
N LEU A 365 2.00 22.88 0.05
CA LEU A 365 0.65 22.51 -0.37
C LEU A 365 0.25 21.21 0.36
N PRO A 366 -0.78 21.21 1.24
CA PRO A 366 -1.19 19.99 1.97
C PRO A 366 -1.55 18.82 1.05
N GLY A 367 -2.08 19.12 -0.14
CA GLY A 367 -2.41 18.11 -1.16
C GLY A 367 -1.20 17.32 -1.64
N ASP A 368 0.00 17.91 -1.64
CA ASP A 368 1.24 17.25 -2.05
C ASP A 368 1.75 16.25 -1.01
N LEU A 369 1.44 16.49 0.28
CA LEU A 369 1.91 15.64 1.37
C LEU A 369 1.33 14.22 1.34
N SER A 370 0.25 13.99 0.57
CA SER A 370 -0.40 12.68 0.36
C SER A 370 -0.15 12.09 -1.03
N ARG A 371 0.78 12.65 -1.81
CA ARG A 371 1.09 12.15 -3.16
C ARG A 371 2.17 11.08 -3.13
N ILE A 372 2.25 10.34 -4.22
CA ILE A 372 3.40 9.48 -4.53
C ILE A 372 4.25 10.24 -5.55
N LEU A 373 5.49 10.56 -5.20
CA LEU A 373 6.41 11.25 -6.10
C LEU A 373 7.38 10.26 -6.72
N PHE A 374 7.61 10.39 -8.02
CA PHE A 374 8.73 9.74 -8.67
C PHE A 374 10.00 10.54 -8.42
N VAL A 375 11.01 9.93 -7.80
CA VAL A 375 12.23 10.61 -7.34
C VAL A 375 13.48 9.94 -7.88
N ARG A 376 14.30 10.73 -8.56
CA ARG A 376 15.70 10.40 -8.86
C ARG A 376 16.59 10.88 -7.71
N GLY A 377 17.00 9.92 -6.87
CA GLY A 377 17.97 10.15 -5.80
C GLY A 377 19.38 10.42 -6.36
N ARG A 378 20.28 10.92 -5.51
CA ARG A 378 21.70 10.97 -5.86
C ARG A 378 22.25 9.55 -6.00
N ILE A 379 23.11 9.33 -6.98
CA ILE A 379 23.85 8.08 -7.11
C ILE A 379 24.98 8.09 -6.08
N ALA A 380 24.61 7.83 -4.82
CA ALA A 380 25.55 7.85 -3.70
C ALA A 380 26.25 6.50 -3.48
N ASN A 381 25.74 5.42 -4.09
CA ASN A 381 26.26 4.07 -3.92
C ASN A 381 26.25 3.32 -5.26
N GLN A 382 27.28 2.49 -5.49
CA GLN A 382 27.40 1.62 -6.67
C GLN A 382 26.18 0.72 -6.88
N ARG A 383 25.49 0.28 -5.81
CA ARG A 383 24.25 -0.52 -5.93
C ARG A 383 23.15 0.24 -6.68
N ILE A 384 22.95 1.52 -6.39
CA ILE A 384 21.92 2.34 -7.06
C ILE A 384 22.27 2.51 -8.54
N ALA A 385 23.56 2.72 -8.83
CA ALA A 385 24.07 2.83 -10.20
C ALA A 385 23.83 1.53 -10.99
N SER A 386 24.25 0.38 -10.46
CA SER A 386 24.12 -0.93 -11.10
C SER A 386 22.66 -1.32 -11.38
N GLN A 387 21.75 -0.88 -10.50
CA GLN A 387 20.33 -1.19 -10.63
C GLN A 387 19.58 -0.19 -11.52
N SER A 388 20.23 0.87 -12.01
CA SER A 388 19.55 2.01 -12.66
C SER A 388 18.35 2.48 -11.82
N GLY A 389 18.59 2.61 -10.51
CA GLY A 389 17.55 2.74 -9.50
C GLY A 389 16.96 4.15 -9.43
N ALA A 390 15.64 4.20 -9.23
CA ALA A 390 14.90 5.37 -8.81
C ALA A 390 13.91 4.96 -7.71
N PHE A 391 13.19 5.92 -7.13
CA PHE A 391 12.33 5.66 -5.99
C PHE A 391 10.95 6.29 -6.19
N LEU A 392 9.92 5.58 -5.73
CA LEU A 392 8.64 6.21 -5.42
C LEU A 392 8.67 6.63 -3.94
N LEU A 393 8.50 7.93 -3.69
CA LEU A 393 8.44 8.52 -2.36
C LEU A 393 6.97 8.71 -1.96
N PHE A 394 6.55 8.00 -0.92
CA PHE A 394 5.16 7.98 -0.48
C PHE A 394 4.90 9.06 0.58
N GLY A 395 3.89 9.88 0.30
CA GLY A 395 3.23 10.76 1.24
C GLY A 395 2.44 10.00 2.31
N HIS A 396 1.95 10.75 3.30
CA HIS A 396 1.07 10.20 4.32
C HIS A 396 -0.32 9.93 3.73
N GLU A 397 -0.86 8.74 3.99
CA GLU A 397 -2.16 8.28 3.45
C GLU A 397 -2.27 8.37 1.91
N ALA A 398 -1.17 8.08 1.20
CA ALA A 398 -1.15 8.10 -0.26
C ALA A 398 -1.97 6.94 -0.86
N VAL A 399 -2.74 7.25 -1.92
CA VAL A 399 -3.54 6.26 -2.65
C VAL A 399 -2.62 5.35 -3.46
N LEU A 400 -2.74 4.03 -3.27
CA LEU A 400 -1.87 3.07 -3.93
C LEU A 400 -2.10 3.03 -5.46
N PRO A 401 -1.04 2.85 -6.27
CA PRO A 401 -1.18 2.84 -7.72
C PRO A 401 -2.04 1.71 -8.27
N ASP A 402 -2.03 0.55 -7.59
CA ASP A 402 -2.82 -0.62 -7.98
C ASP A 402 -4.35 -0.38 -7.91
N THR A 403 -4.81 0.74 -7.32
CA THR A 403 -6.25 1.07 -7.30
C THR A 403 -6.79 1.47 -8.67
N GLY A 404 -5.93 1.89 -9.59
CA GLY A 404 -6.29 2.45 -10.89
C GLY A 404 -6.73 3.93 -10.85
N HIS A 405 -6.79 4.53 -9.66
CA HIS A 405 -7.20 5.94 -9.46
C HIS A 405 -6.12 6.80 -8.80
N SER A 406 -4.88 6.32 -8.82
CA SER A 406 -3.73 7.16 -8.46
C SER A 406 -3.30 8.02 -9.65
N ASP A 407 -2.45 9.02 -9.38
CA ASP A 407 -1.79 9.81 -10.43
C ASP A 407 -0.85 8.96 -11.34
N LEU A 408 -0.59 7.70 -10.97
CA LEU A 408 0.34 6.80 -11.66
C LEU A 408 -0.41 5.72 -12.46
N ILE A 409 -0.11 5.63 -13.75
CA ILE A 409 -0.59 4.55 -14.62
C ILE A 409 0.35 3.34 -14.45
N VAL A 410 -0.22 2.20 -14.06
CA VAL A 410 0.54 0.97 -13.81
C VAL A 410 0.03 -0.18 -14.67
N ASN A 411 0.90 -0.68 -15.53
CA ASN A 411 0.69 -1.92 -16.27
C ASN A 411 1.39 -3.09 -15.59
N ARG A 412 1.01 -4.31 -15.94
CA ARG A 412 1.50 -5.53 -15.28
C ARG A 412 1.76 -6.67 -16.27
N ILE A 413 2.89 -7.34 -16.09
CA ILE A 413 3.23 -8.61 -16.76
C ILE A 413 3.42 -9.68 -15.69
N TYR A 414 2.67 -10.78 -15.76
CA TYR A 414 2.85 -11.92 -14.85
C TYR A 414 4.05 -12.76 -15.26
N VAL A 415 4.74 -13.36 -14.30
CA VAL A 415 5.96 -14.15 -14.51
C VAL A 415 5.89 -15.48 -13.78
N SER A 416 6.24 -16.54 -14.50
CA SER A 416 6.37 -17.92 -13.99
C SER A 416 7.61 -18.57 -14.59
N ASN A 417 7.91 -19.82 -14.23
CA ASN A 417 9.12 -20.51 -14.67
C ASN A 417 10.41 -19.75 -14.26
N LYS A 418 10.39 -19.19 -13.04
CA LYS A 418 11.38 -18.22 -12.55
C LYS A 418 12.80 -18.76 -12.50
N LYS A 419 13.01 -20.06 -12.23
CA LYS A 419 14.35 -20.67 -12.24
C LYS A 419 14.99 -20.67 -13.62
N ALA A 420 14.24 -21.05 -14.65
CA ALA A 420 14.73 -21.01 -16.03
C ALA A 420 15.05 -19.58 -16.45
N ILE A 421 14.20 -18.61 -16.08
CA ILE A 421 14.45 -17.18 -16.33
C ILE A 421 15.73 -16.71 -15.64
N LEU A 422 16.00 -17.11 -14.39
CA LEU A 422 17.26 -16.77 -13.71
C LEU A 422 18.49 -17.31 -14.46
N GLN A 423 18.39 -18.52 -15.02
CA GLN A 423 19.48 -19.09 -15.82
C GLN A 423 19.70 -18.30 -17.12
N GLU A 424 18.63 -17.90 -17.80
CA GLU A 424 18.69 -17.04 -18.99
C GLU A 424 19.27 -15.66 -18.67
N LEU A 425 18.82 -15.02 -17.59
CA LEU A 425 19.34 -13.73 -17.12
C LEU A 425 20.83 -13.79 -16.78
N SER A 426 21.28 -14.87 -16.14
CA SER A 426 22.69 -15.04 -15.81
C SER A 426 23.58 -15.19 -17.05
N ARG A 427 23.07 -15.77 -18.16
CA ARG A 427 23.78 -15.75 -19.47
C ARG A 427 23.92 -14.34 -20.04
N LEU A 428 23.02 -13.43 -19.68
CA LEU A 428 23.08 -12.00 -20.00
C LEU A 428 23.86 -11.19 -18.96
N ASN A 429 24.60 -11.85 -18.05
CA ASN A 429 25.36 -11.25 -16.96
C ASN A 429 24.51 -10.49 -15.92
N ILE A 430 23.23 -10.85 -15.80
CA ILE A 430 22.31 -10.32 -14.79
C ILE A 430 22.20 -11.35 -13.67
N LYS A 431 22.96 -11.12 -12.60
CA LYS A 431 23.19 -12.08 -11.52
C LYS A 431 23.43 -11.35 -10.19
N PRO A 432 23.41 -12.04 -9.04
CA PRO A 432 23.50 -11.37 -7.74
C PRO A 432 24.71 -10.43 -7.61
N SER A 433 25.92 -10.84 -8.01
CA SER A 433 27.12 -9.99 -7.92
C SER A 433 27.10 -8.74 -8.80
N THR A 434 26.38 -8.74 -9.93
CA THR A 434 26.28 -7.57 -10.80
C THR A 434 25.20 -6.60 -10.33
N ILE A 435 24.13 -7.12 -9.71
CA ILE A 435 23.04 -6.33 -9.11
C ILE A 435 23.42 -5.75 -7.76
N TYR A 436 24.19 -6.48 -6.96
CA TYR A 436 24.69 -6.09 -5.65
C TYR A 436 26.22 -6.13 -5.67
N PRO A 437 26.89 -5.00 -6.00
CA PRO A 437 28.35 -4.95 -6.19
C PRO A 437 29.18 -5.09 -4.89
N GLY A 438 28.66 -5.78 -3.87
CA GLY A 438 29.33 -6.03 -2.60
C GLY A 438 30.20 -7.30 -2.63
N ILE A 439 31.25 -7.29 -1.82
CA ILE A 439 32.13 -8.46 -1.65
C ILE A 439 31.37 -9.67 -1.09
N GLU A 440 30.37 -9.44 -0.25
CA GLU A 440 29.53 -10.49 0.34
C GLU A 440 28.77 -11.29 -0.72
N GLU A 441 28.11 -10.61 -1.65
CA GLU A 441 27.32 -11.28 -2.67
C GLU A 441 28.21 -12.01 -3.68
N THR A 442 29.35 -11.40 -4.02
CA THR A 442 30.38 -12.04 -4.85
C THR A 442 30.90 -13.32 -4.18
N ALA A 443 31.16 -13.30 -2.86
CA ALA A 443 31.62 -14.47 -2.12
C ALA A 443 30.54 -15.57 -2.06
N ARG A 444 29.27 -15.22 -1.84
CA ARG A 444 28.15 -16.18 -1.86
C ARG A 444 28.01 -16.85 -3.23
N GLU A 445 28.11 -16.09 -4.31
CA GLU A 445 28.07 -16.62 -5.68
C GLU A 445 29.21 -17.62 -5.93
N ILE A 446 30.46 -17.25 -5.58
CA ILE A 446 31.61 -18.14 -5.72
C ILE A 446 31.41 -19.44 -4.93
N ALA A 447 30.85 -19.36 -3.73
CA ALA A 447 30.56 -20.54 -2.90
C ALA A 447 29.51 -21.46 -3.56
N ARG A 448 28.39 -20.90 -4.04
CA ARG A 448 27.33 -21.65 -4.76
C ARG A 448 27.87 -22.35 -6.00
N ARG A 449 28.65 -21.62 -6.82
CA ARG A 449 29.31 -22.18 -8.01
C ARG A 449 30.23 -23.34 -7.67
N THR A 450 30.97 -23.24 -6.57
CA THR A 450 31.93 -24.26 -6.15
C THR A 450 31.25 -25.53 -5.64
N LYS A 451 30.06 -25.43 -5.03
CA LYS A 451 29.25 -26.58 -4.59
C LYS A 451 28.55 -27.33 -5.72
N GLY A 452 28.55 -26.80 -6.95
CA GLY A 452 27.78 -27.37 -8.07
C GLY A 452 26.28 -27.09 -8.02
N GLU A 453 25.84 -26.20 -7.11
CA GLU A 453 24.46 -25.74 -6.98
C GLU A 453 24.08 -24.76 -8.12
N GLU A 454 25.08 -24.15 -8.76
CA GLU A 454 24.94 -23.38 -10.00
C GLU A 454 25.57 -24.14 -11.19
N ILE A 455 24.75 -24.77 -12.03
CA ILE A 455 25.17 -25.19 -13.38
C ILE A 455 25.14 -23.95 -14.27
N LEU A 456 26.06 -23.02 -14.07
CA LEU A 456 26.14 -21.78 -14.84
C LEU A 456 27.42 -21.72 -15.66
N ASN A 457 27.23 -21.60 -16.99
CA ASN A 457 28.25 -21.38 -18.01
C ASN A 457 29.31 -22.47 -18.20
N ARG A 458 28.95 -23.75 -18.05
CA ARG A 458 29.64 -24.81 -18.82
C ARG A 458 28.82 -25.09 -20.06
N VAL A 459 29.28 -24.55 -21.20
CA VAL A 459 28.90 -25.07 -22.51
C VAL A 459 29.21 -26.56 -22.47
N LYS A 460 28.20 -27.40 -22.72
CA LYS A 460 28.44 -28.81 -23.04
C LYS A 460 28.96 -28.91 -24.46
#